data_AF-A0A0B5AHY9-F1
#
_entry.id   AF-A0A0B5AHY9-F1
#
_cell.length_a   1.000
_cell.length_b   1.000
_cell.length_c   1.000
_cell.angle_alpha   90.00
_cell.angle_beta   90.00
_cell.angle_gamma   90.00
#
_symmetry.space_group_name_H-M   'P 1'
#
loop_
_entity.id
_entity.type
_entity.pdbx_description
1 polymer ?
#
loop_
_entity_poly.entity_id
_entity_poly.type
_entity_poly.pdbx_seq_one_letter_code
_entity_poly.pdbx_strand_id
1 'polypeptide(L)'
;MNKKSWLTILALSFGLAACQGEEQSDETSQAEAEPAESEQQEAEEVSTEPEGTLAELEEMNLPALPQEPQDFVQQGNGLMQSEVENGNEDVEFLELFGDVPALPEDATQEEIELYYQYIHNITRVQLPDPSGVLDMARFDMEGMPEADRRYEFKENYNIEVILDASGSMGADAGGETRMELAKREIQSFLSSAPEEANVSLRVYGHEGTGDDADKDMSCAAIDEVYERGSYDEAAFQEALNQFEPAGWTPVAGALESAAESFKELDGEENTNLIYLVSDGIETCDGDPVAAAKSFAGSNVSPIINVIGFNADSEAQQQLKEVAKEADGAYANVNNAEGLRSEFEKTEDILQEWRQWSVGAKNDRNWTSVHATMDINNFSIAWQNNARAQVNTEYNAMSQLLEEEKITYDQLQPMKDLATVNYDLARETGNAFYEKLQQMKEEGVEGMDQMIEDAKPDEE
;
A
#
# COMPACT_ATOMS: atom_id res chain seq x y z
N MET A 1 27.50 -32.99 35.11
CA MET A 1 26.81 -33.28 36.39
C MET A 1 25.82 -32.17 36.69
N ASN A 2 24.57 -32.52 37.01
CA ASN A 2 23.53 -31.77 37.76
C ASN A 2 23.40 -30.24 37.58
N LYS A 3 22.30 -29.69 37.03
CA LYS A 3 20.85 -29.71 37.40
C LYS A 3 20.41 -28.56 38.33
N LYS A 4 19.49 -27.73 37.82
CA LYS A 4 18.21 -27.20 38.39
C LYS A 4 17.95 -25.81 37.77
N SER A 5 16.88 -25.53 37.01
CA SER A 5 15.44 -25.80 37.15
C SER A 5 14.74 -24.88 38.15
N TRP A 6 13.88 -24.00 37.62
CA TRP A 6 12.66 -23.56 38.29
C TRP A 6 11.51 -23.49 37.28
N LEU A 7 10.32 -23.87 37.73
CA LEU A 7 9.16 -24.19 36.91
C LEU A 7 7.95 -23.93 37.83
N THR A 8 7.03 -23.07 37.40
CA THR A 8 5.84 -22.73 38.20
C THR A 8 4.58 -23.08 37.42
N ILE A 9 3.79 -23.98 37.99
CA ILE A 9 2.54 -24.51 37.45
C ILE A 9 1.38 -23.67 38.01
N LEU A 10 0.35 -23.41 37.21
CA LEU A 10 -0.97 -23.08 37.71
C LEU A 10 -2.01 -24.01 37.08
N ALA A 11 -2.75 -24.77 37.90
CA ALA A 11 -3.77 -25.70 37.44
C ALA A 11 -4.88 -25.83 38.50
N LEU A 12 -6.11 -25.45 38.13
CA LEU A 12 -7.40 -25.71 38.79
C LEU A 12 -8.50 -25.44 37.73
N SER A 13 -9.60 -26.19 37.62
CA SER A 13 -9.99 -27.43 38.32
C SER A 13 -11.16 -28.12 37.59
N PHE A 14 -11.33 -29.42 37.82
CA PHE A 14 -12.39 -30.27 37.28
C PHE A 14 -13.82 -29.84 37.68
N GLY A 15 -14.79 -30.16 36.81
CA GLY A 15 -16.22 -30.21 37.12
C GLY A 15 -16.92 -31.31 36.31
N LEU A 16 -17.00 -32.52 36.86
CA LEU A 16 -17.85 -33.60 36.35
C LEU A 16 -19.12 -33.69 37.21
N ALA A 17 -20.28 -33.66 36.56
CA ALA A 17 -21.56 -34.01 37.17
C ALA A 17 -22.29 -34.98 36.24
N ALA A 18 -22.59 -36.18 36.75
CA ALA A 18 -23.36 -37.20 36.04
C ALA A 18 -24.83 -37.14 36.44
N CYS A 19 -25.73 -37.52 35.52
CA CYS A 19 -26.99 -38.20 35.84
C CYS A 19 -27.44 -39.03 34.62
N GLN A 20 -28.29 -40.02 34.89
CA GLN A 20 -28.51 -41.22 34.08
C GLN A 20 -30.00 -41.58 34.10
N GLY A 21 -30.55 -42.10 32.99
CA GLY A 21 -31.91 -42.64 32.90
C GLY A 21 -33.05 -41.61 32.96
N GLU A 22 -34.33 -41.90 32.70
CA GLU A 22 -35.09 -43.02 32.11
C GLU A 22 -36.57 -42.51 32.05
N GLU A 23 -37.55 -42.93 31.24
CA GLU A 23 -37.75 -44.00 30.24
C GLU A 23 -38.99 -43.64 29.36
N GLN A 24 -39.11 -44.11 28.10
CA GLN A 24 -40.38 -44.50 27.40
C GLN A 24 -40.02 -45.18 26.06
N SER A 25 -40.12 -46.51 25.90
CA SER A 25 -41.33 -47.35 25.77
C SER A 25 -42.02 -47.17 24.40
N ASP A 26 -42.29 -48.19 23.58
CA ASP A 26 -42.09 -49.64 23.77
C ASP A 26 -42.35 -50.44 22.46
N GLU A 27 -42.13 -51.75 22.52
CA GLU A 27 -42.66 -52.83 21.64
C GLU A 27 -42.25 -52.89 20.13
N THR A 28 -42.02 -54.06 19.50
CA THR A 28 -41.82 -55.45 20.01
C THR A 28 -41.08 -56.34 18.98
N SER A 29 -39.95 -56.90 19.42
CA SER A 29 -39.40 -58.27 19.26
C SER A 29 -39.72 -59.18 18.05
N GLN A 30 -38.64 -59.72 17.45
CA GLN A 30 -38.26 -61.17 17.39
C GLN A 30 -36.76 -61.21 16.97
N ALA A 31 -35.75 -61.74 17.69
CA ALA A 31 -35.59 -62.84 18.66
C ALA A 31 -35.81 -64.24 18.04
N GLU A 32 -34.89 -65.23 18.10
CA GLU A 32 -33.48 -65.27 18.55
C GLU A 32 -32.82 -66.62 18.12
N ALA A 33 -31.51 -66.78 18.38
CA ALA A 33 -30.73 -68.04 18.51
C ALA A 33 -30.02 -68.71 17.28
N GLU A 34 -28.72 -69.00 17.50
CA GLU A 34 -27.78 -69.84 16.73
C GLU A 34 -27.96 -71.36 17.07
N PRO A 35 -27.03 -72.31 16.76
CA PRO A 35 -25.90 -72.35 15.80
C PRO A 35 -25.85 -73.67 14.94
N ALA A 36 -24.84 -73.80 14.04
CA ALA A 36 -23.92 -74.96 13.89
C ALA A 36 -23.44 -75.31 12.46
N GLU A 37 -22.11 -75.42 12.32
CA GLU A 37 -21.27 -76.27 11.44
C GLU A 37 -21.56 -76.49 9.93
N SER A 38 -20.68 -75.90 9.11
CA SER A 38 -19.97 -76.44 7.92
C SER A 38 -20.70 -77.24 6.82
N GLU A 39 -20.60 -76.75 5.58
CA GLU A 39 -19.83 -77.40 4.49
C GLU A 39 -19.57 -76.42 3.31
N GLN A 40 -18.64 -76.75 2.42
CA GLN A 40 -18.12 -75.86 1.36
C GLN A 40 -19.01 -75.89 0.10
N GLN A 41 -19.21 -74.75 -0.58
CA GLN A 41 -19.06 -74.63 -2.04
C GLN A 41 -19.11 -73.17 -2.54
N GLU A 42 -18.58 -72.94 -3.74
CA GLU A 42 -18.26 -71.64 -4.34
C GLU A 42 -19.47 -70.74 -4.64
N ALA A 43 -19.24 -69.42 -4.59
CA ALA A 43 -19.92 -68.44 -5.42
C ALA A 43 -18.87 -67.41 -5.85
N GLU A 44 -18.83 -67.09 -7.15
CA GLU A 44 -17.78 -66.28 -7.79
C GLU A 44 -17.82 -64.82 -7.30
N GLU A 45 -16.68 -64.30 -6.81
CA GLU A 45 -16.42 -62.86 -6.92
C GLU A 45 -16.01 -62.59 -8.37
N VAL A 46 -16.91 -61.94 -9.13
CA VAL A 46 -16.58 -61.42 -10.46
C VAL A 46 -15.75 -60.15 -10.26
N SER A 47 -14.44 -60.32 -10.17
CA SER A 47 -13.49 -59.22 -10.40
C SER A 47 -13.50 -58.90 -11.90
N THR A 48 -14.07 -57.75 -12.26
CA THR A 48 -13.85 -57.18 -13.59
C THR A 48 -12.45 -56.59 -13.63
N GLU A 49 -11.45 -57.41 -13.98
CA GLU A 49 -10.14 -56.93 -14.42
C GLU A 49 -10.31 -56.12 -15.73
N PRO A 50 -9.45 -55.14 -16.03
CA PRO A 50 -9.50 -54.43 -17.30
C PRO A 50 -8.96 -55.34 -18.41
N GLU A 51 -9.85 -55.90 -19.26
CA GLU A 51 -9.44 -56.63 -20.46
C GLU A 51 -8.97 -55.65 -21.54
N GLY A 52 -7.68 -55.29 -21.53
CA GLY A 52 -7.08 -54.43 -22.55
C GLY A 52 -5.54 -54.47 -22.54
N THR A 53 -4.91 -54.23 -23.69
CA THR A 53 -3.44 -54.21 -23.83
C THR A 53 -2.75 -53.04 -23.12
N LEU A 54 -3.52 -52.05 -22.66
CA LEU A 54 -3.04 -50.88 -21.91
C LEU A 54 -3.64 -50.77 -20.50
N ALA A 55 -4.21 -51.85 -19.95
CA ALA A 55 -4.78 -51.90 -18.60
C ALA A 55 -3.82 -51.33 -17.53
N GLU A 56 -2.51 -51.58 -17.67
CA GLU A 56 -1.48 -51.04 -16.78
C GLU A 56 -1.43 -49.50 -16.77
N LEU A 57 -1.67 -48.83 -17.91
CA LEU A 57 -1.73 -47.36 -17.99
C LEU A 57 -3.04 -46.79 -17.41
N GLU A 58 -4.15 -47.51 -17.55
CA GLU A 58 -5.44 -47.13 -16.95
C GLU A 58 -5.34 -47.19 -15.41
N GLU A 59 -4.72 -48.25 -14.87
CA GLU A 59 -4.50 -48.41 -13.43
C GLU A 59 -3.55 -47.37 -12.82
N MET A 60 -2.65 -46.77 -13.62
CA MET A 60 -1.75 -45.71 -13.16
C MET A 60 -2.48 -44.39 -12.80
N ASN A 61 -3.75 -44.22 -13.19
CA ASN A 61 -4.58 -43.04 -12.89
C ASN A 61 -3.83 -41.72 -13.22
N LEU A 62 -3.33 -41.65 -14.46
CA LEU A 62 -2.48 -40.56 -14.93
C LEU A 62 -3.18 -39.19 -14.85
N PRO A 63 -2.48 -38.12 -14.41
CA PRO A 63 -3.00 -36.76 -14.48
C PRO A 63 -3.53 -36.40 -15.87
N ALA A 64 -4.72 -35.81 -15.92
CA ALA A 64 -5.37 -35.33 -17.14
C ALA A 64 -4.49 -34.32 -17.90
N LEU A 65 -4.65 -34.28 -19.23
CA LEU A 65 -4.07 -33.21 -20.04
C LEU A 65 -4.70 -31.86 -19.62
N PRO A 66 -3.92 -30.79 -19.44
CA PRO A 66 -4.44 -29.46 -19.12
C PRO A 66 -5.57 -29.02 -20.05
N GLN A 67 -6.70 -28.56 -19.50
CA GLN A 67 -7.84 -28.03 -20.24
C GLN A 67 -8.12 -26.57 -19.88
N GLU A 68 -7.94 -26.21 -18.61
CA GLU A 68 -8.18 -24.86 -18.08
C GLU A 68 -6.86 -24.11 -17.82
N PRO A 69 -6.85 -22.77 -17.83
CA PRO A 69 -5.66 -21.96 -17.59
C PRO A 69 -4.88 -22.30 -16.30
N GLN A 70 -5.56 -22.78 -15.26
CA GLN A 70 -4.93 -23.15 -13.99
C GLN A 70 -4.21 -24.50 -14.07
N ASP A 71 -4.67 -25.43 -14.91
CA ASP A 71 -4.05 -26.75 -15.08
C ASP A 71 -2.63 -26.59 -15.63
N PHE A 72 -2.44 -25.69 -16.60
CA PHE A 72 -1.14 -25.37 -17.19
C PHE A 72 -0.12 -24.83 -16.17
N VAL A 73 -0.58 -24.08 -15.17
CA VAL A 73 0.26 -23.58 -14.06
C VAL A 73 0.55 -24.69 -13.04
N GLN A 74 -0.43 -25.58 -12.80
CA GLN A 74 -0.35 -26.63 -11.77
C GLN A 74 0.28 -27.95 -12.26
N GLN A 75 0.46 -28.15 -13.57
CA GLN A 75 0.96 -29.43 -14.14
C GLN A 75 2.33 -29.85 -13.59
N GLY A 76 3.17 -28.89 -13.22
CA GLY A 76 4.53 -29.12 -12.71
C GLY A 76 5.45 -29.81 -13.74
N ASN A 77 6.55 -30.38 -13.24
CA ASN A 77 7.49 -31.13 -14.07
C ASN A 77 7.04 -32.58 -14.27
N GLY A 78 7.31 -33.13 -15.45
CA GLY A 78 7.24 -34.55 -15.73
C GLY A 78 8.45 -35.31 -15.18
N LEU A 79 8.45 -36.63 -15.33
CA LEU A 79 9.54 -37.49 -14.86
C LEU A 79 10.90 -37.10 -15.43
N MET A 80 10.97 -36.74 -16.71
CA MET A 80 12.23 -36.41 -17.39
C MET A 80 12.89 -35.15 -16.81
N GLN A 81 12.11 -34.09 -16.60
CA GLN A 81 12.61 -32.86 -15.97
C GLN A 81 12.92 -33.07 -14.47
N SER A 82 12.17 -33.94 -13.80
CA SER A 82 12.42 -34.31 -12.39
C SER A 82 13.76 -35.04 -12.20
N GLU A 83 14.14 -35.93 -13.12
CA GLU A 83 15.44 -36.61 -13.09
C GLU A 83 16.60 -35.63 -13.30
N VAL A 84 16.48 -34.69 -14.24
CA VAL A 84 17.45 -33.61 -14.43
C VAL A 84 17.60 -32.76 -13.15
N GLU A 85 16.50 -32.42 -12.48
CA GLU A 85 16.52 -31.69 -11.20
C GLU A 85 17.16 -32.49 -10.05
N ASN A 86 17.06 -33.82 -10.09
CA ASN A 86 17.75 -34.73 -9.17
C ASN A 86 19.24 -34.96 -9.51
N GLY A 87 19.75 -34.33 -10.59
CA GLY A 87 21.15 -34.38 -11.01
C GLY A 87 21.49 -35.44 -12.05
N ASN A 88 20.48 -36.02 -12.72
CA ASN A 88 20.64 -36.97 -13.83
C ASN A 88 20.48 -36.23 -15.18
N GLU A 89 21.55 -35.56 -15.63
CA GLU A 89 21.55 -34.77 -16.87
C GLU A 89 21.49 -35.61 -18.16
N ASP A 90 21.85 -36.90 -18.09
CA ASP A 90 21.93 -37.83 -19.23
C ASP A 90 20.68 -38.73 -19.38
N VAL A 91 19.57 -38.44 -18.68
CA VAL A 91 18.36 -39.28 -18.67
C VAL A 91 17.71 -39.39 -20.07
N GLU A 92 17.51 -40.62 -20.54
CA GLU A 92 16.87 -40.87 -21.84
C GLU A 92 15.35 -41.13 -21.69
N PHE A 93 14.57 -40.64 -22.65
CA PHE A 93 13.11 -40.81 -22.65
C PHE A 93 12.68 -42.29 -22.60
N LEU A 94 13.36 -43.17 -23.35
CA LEU A 94 13.03 -44.59 -23.40
C LEU A 94 13.27 -45.32 -22.07
N GLU A 95 14.24 -44.87 -21.25
CA GLU A 95 14.45 -45.42 -19.90
C GLU A 95 13.27 -45.10 -18.97
N LEU A 96 12.69 -43.91 -19.09
CA LEU A 96 11.53 -43.47 -18.32
C LEU A 96 10.20 -44.02 -18.84
N PHE A 97 10.12 -44.28 -20.14
CA PHE A 97 8.98 -44.91 -20.78
C PHE A 97 8.83 -46.39 -20.39
N GLY A 98 9.96 -47.07 -20.16
CA GLY A 98 10.00 -48.42 -19.61
C GLY A 98 9.37 -49.51 -20.49
N ASP A 99 8.87 -50.55 -19.84
CA ASP A 99 8.40 -51.78 -20.50
C ASP A 99 6.98 -51.68 -21.10
N VAL A 100 6.37 -50.48 -21.15
CA VAL A 100 5.01 -50.26 -21.67
C VAL A 100 4.86 -50.88 -23.07
N PRO A 101 3.81 -51.68 -23.31
CA PRO A 101 3.66 -52.44 -24.55
C PRO A 101 3.49 -51.54 -25.79
N ALA A 102 3.73 -52.11 -26.97
CA ALA A 102 3.42 -51.45 -28.23
C ALA A 102 1.91 -51.27 -28.39
N LEU A 103 1.49 -50.14 -28.95
CA LEU A 103 0.10 -49.80 -29.19
C LEU A 103 -0.49 -50.68 -30.32
N PRO A 104 -1.58 -51.44 -30.11
CA PRO A 104 -2.16 -52.32 -31.14
C PRO A 104 -2.48 -51.60 -32.45
N GLU A 105 -2.27 -52.24 -33.61
CA GLU A 105 -2.54 -51.61 -34.91
C GLU A 105 -4.00 -51.14 -35.08
N ASP A 106 -4.94 -51.79 -34.38
CA ASP A 106 -6.37 -51.48 -34.34
C ASP A 106 -6.81 -50.68 -33.10
N ALA A 107 -5.85 -50.09 -32.37
CA ALA A 107 -6.12 -49.27 -31.18
C ALA A 107 -7.14 -48.15 -31.44
N THR A 108 -8.01 -47.97 -30.46
CA THR A 108 -9.04 -46.94 -30.44
C THR A 108 -8.45 -45.54 -30.21
N GLN A 109 -9.27 -44.51 -30.47
CA GLN A 109 -8.90 -43.12 -30.17
C GLN A 109 -8.63 -42.91 -28.67
N GLU A 110 -9.38 -43.58 -27.79
CA GLU A 110 -9.21 -43.50 -26.33
C GLU A 110 -7.86 -44.12 -25.90
N GLU A 111 -7.45 -45.25 -26.50
CA GLU A 111 -6.13 -45.84 -26.27
C GLU A 111 -4.98 -44.95 -26.80
N ILE A 112 -5.15 -44.30 -27.95
CA ILE A 112 -4.19 -43.33 -28.50
C ILE A 112 -4.04 -42.13 -27.54
N GLU A 113 -5.15 -41.61 -27.01
CA GLU A 113 -5.18 -40.49 -26.07
C GLU A 113 -4.51 -40.84 -24.74
N LEU A 114 -4.78 -42.03 -24.19
CA LEU A 114 -4.11 -42.55 -22.98
C LEU A 114 -2.60 -42.73 -23.18
N TYR A 115 -2.19 -43.26 -24.33
CA TYR A 115 -0.76 -43.45 -24.66
C TYR A 115 -0.05 -42.08 -24.80
N TYR A 116 -0.68 -41.10 -25.45
CA TYR A 116 -0.17 -39.73 -25.49
C TYR A 116 -0.13 -39.07 -24.11
N GLN A 117 -1.16 -39.27 -23.27
CA GLN A 117 -1.20 -38.78 -21.90
C GLN A 117 -0.04 -39.32 -21.05
N TYR A 118 0.36 -40.58 -21.25
CA TYR A 118 1.55 -41.15 -20.61
C TYR A 118 2.84 -40.47 -21.08
N ILE A 119 3.04 -40.28 -22.39
CA ILE A 119 4.17 -39.53 -22.95
C ILE A 119 4.22 -38.11 -22.36
N HIS A 120 3.09 -37.41 -22.32
CA HIS A 120 2.96 -36.07 -21.74
C HIS A 120 3.34 -36.04 -20.24
N ASN A 121 2.92 -37.03 -19.44
CA ASN A 121 3.29 -37.09 -18.02
C ASN A 121 4.80 -37.34 -17.79
N ILE A 122 5.50 -37.99 -18.73
CA ILE A 122 6.96 -38.11 -18.71
C ILE A 122 7.63 -36.78 -19.10
N THR A 123 7.11 -36.10 -20.12
CA THR A 123 7.82 -35.04 -20.87
C THR A 123 7.40 -33.60 -20.56
N ARG A 124 6.27 -33.39 -19.86
CA ARG A 124 5.78 -32.05 -19.51
C ARG A 124 6.78 -31.27 -18.67
N VAL A 125 6.69 -29.94 -18.76
CA VAL A 125 7.56 -29.03 -18.01
C VAL A 125 6.72 -28.01 -17.25
N GLN A 126 7.22 -27.53 -16.12
CA GLN A 126 6.58 -26.46 -15.40
C GLN A 126 6.51 -25.20 -16.27
N LEU A 127 5.30 -24.67 -16.46
CA LEU A 127 5.09 -23.33 -17.01
C LEU A 127 5.15 -22.30 -15.87
N PRO A 128 5.64 -21.07 -16.12
CA PRO A 128 5.74 -20.04 -15.10
C PRO A 128 4.37 -19.72 -14.47
N ASP A 129 4.32 -19.56 -13.15
CA ASP A 129 3.12 -19.08 -12.46
C ASP A 129 3.05 -17.53 -12.58
N PRO A 130 1.96 -16.96 -13.13
CA PRO A 130 1.78 -15.50 -13.16
C PRO A 130 1.66 -14.87 -11.77
N SER A 131 1.31 -15.62 -10.72
CA SER A 131 1.06 -15.09 -9.36
C SER A 131 2.24 -14.28 -8.81
N GLY A 132 3.48 -14.75 -9.02
CA GLY A 132 4.69 -14.04 -8.55
C GLY A 132 4.90 -12.68 -9.23
N VAL A 133 4.41 -12.50 -10.46
CA VAL A 133 4.45 -11.20 -11.16
C VAL A 133 3.33 -10.28 -10.64
N LEU A 134 2.17 -10.85 -10.28
CA LEU A 134 1.04 -10.10 -9.71
C LEU A 134 1.39 -9.52 -8.33
N ASP A 135 1.94 -10.35 -7.44
CA ASP A 135 2.27 -9.93 -6.08
C ASP A 135 3.38 -8.86 -6.06
N MET A 136 4.36 -8.97 -6.97
CA MET A 136 5.46 -8.02 -7.10
C MET A 136 4.99 -6.68 -7.66
N ALA A 137 4.25 -6.69 -8.78
CA ALA A 137 3.66 -5.48 -9.34
C ALA A 137 2.75 -4.77 -8.33
N ARG A 138 1.93 -5.52 -7.60
CA ARG A 138 1.04 -4.96 -6.58
C ARG A 138 1.79 -4.37 -5.39
N PHE A 139 2.84 -5.04 -4.90
CA PHE A 139 3.68 -4.53 -3.81
C PHE A 139 4.39 -3.23 -4.18
N ASP A 140 4.95 -3.14 -5.40
CA ASP A 140 5.65 -1.95 -5.89
C ASP A 140 4.70 -0.76 -6.16
N MET A 141 3.40 -1.00 -6.27
CA MET A 141 2.34 0.01 -6.42
C MET A 141 1.73 0.43 -5.07
N GLU A 142 1.51 -0.52 -4.14
CA GLU A 142 1.00 -0.25 -2.78
C GLU A 142 2.09 0.32 -1.84
N GLY A 143 3.38 0.21 -2.20
CA GLY A 143 4.52 0.61 -1.38
C GLY A 143 4.86 2.11 -1.36
N MET A 144 4.10 2.96 -2.05
CA MET A 144 4.33 4.41 -2.02
C MET A 144 3.99 4.99 -0.62
N PRO A 145 4.90 5.75 0.02
CA PRO A 145 4.62 6.33 1.34
C PRO A 145 3.49 7.36 1.24
N GLU A 146 2.51 7.27 2.15
CA GLU A 146 1.45 8.27 2.26
C GLU A 146 2.03 9.60 2.78
N ALA A 147 1.93 10.67 1.98
CA ALA A 147 2.23 12.02 2.43
C ALA A 147 1.06 12.59 3.27
N ASP A 148 1.36 13.42 4.27
CA ASP A 148 0.34 14.16 5.03
C ASP A 148 -0.30 15.23 4.12
N ARG A 149 -1.45 14.88 3.53
CA ARG A 149 -2.19 15.69 2.53
C ARG A 149 -2.59 17.09 3.03
N ARG A 150 -2.44 17.38 4.32
CA ARG A 150 -2.69 18.72 4.88
C ARG A 150 -1.64 19.74 4.41
N TYR A 151 -0.42 19.29 4.12
CA TYR A 151 0.67 20.14 3.62
C TYR A 151 0.91 20.00 2.10
N GLU A 152 -0.12 19.56 1.38
CA GLU A 152 -0.13 19.52 -0.09
C GLU A 152 0.10 20.93 -0.66
N PHE A 153 1.05 21.07 -1.60
CA PHE A 153 1.25 22.34 -2.31
C PHE A 153 0.28 22.42 -3.50
N LYS A 154 -0.75 23.25 -3.33
CA LYS A 154 -1.66 23.67 -4.40
C LYS A 154 -1.08 24.85 -5.17
N GLU A 155 -1.74 25.23 -6.27
CA GLU A 155 -1.27 26.24 -7.23
C GLU A 155 -0.83 27.54 -6.54
N ASN A 156 -1.60 27.95 -5.53
CA ASN A 156 -1.33 29.13 -4.74
C ASN A 156 -1.04 28.73 -3.29
N TYR A 157 0.23 28.84 -2.89
CA TYR A 157 0.69 28.55 -1.53
C TYR A 157 0.85 29.86 -0.74
N ASN A 158 -0.01 30.06 0.26
CA ASN A 158 -0.16 31.32 0.99
C ASN A 158 0.25 31.15 2.46
N ILE A 159 1.24 31.91 2.90
CA ILE A 159 1.64 32.02 4.31
C ILE A 159 1.21 33.39 4.85
N GLU A 160 0.48 33.42 5.95
CA GLU A 160 0.37 34.60 6.81
C GLU A 160 1.03 34.34 8.16
N VAL A 161 1.88 35.27 8.59
CA VAL A 161 2.35 35.32 9.98
C VAL A 161 1.52 36.36 10.73
N ILE A 162 0.89 35.95 11.83
CA ILE A 162 0.17 36.83 12.74
C ILE A 162 1.04 37.01 13.99
N LEU A 163 1.64 38.20 14.12
CA LEU A 163 2.55 38.54 15.21
C LEU A 163 1.84 39.36 16.29
N ASP A 164 1.90 38.84 17.51
CA ASP A 164 1.57 39.54 18.74
C ASP A 164 2.58 40.68 19.01
N ALA A 165 2.07 41.91 19.16
CA ALA A 165 2.84 43.07 19.60
C ALA A 165 2.23 43.73 20.85
N SER A 166 1.46 42.97 21.63
CA SER A 166 1.00 43.39 22.95
C SER A 166 2.17 43.58 23.93
N GLY A 167 1.94 44.30 25.04
CA GLY A 167 3.00 44.74 25.95
C GLY A 167 3.82 43.60 26.60
N SER A 168 3.26 42.39 26.70
CA SER A 168 3.95 41.19 27.23
C SER A 168 5.17 40.79 26.38
N MET A 169 5.12 41.03 25.07
CA MET A 169 6.22 40.73 24.15
C MET A 169 7.50 41.56 24.40
N GLY A 170 7.42 42.60 25.24
CA GLY A 170 8.57 43.36 25.74
C GLY A 170 9.32 42.71 26.90
N ALA A 171 8.88 41.56 27.40
CA ALA A 171 9.56 40.84 28.48
C ALA A 171 10.91 40.24 28.04
N ASP A 172 11.85 40.08 28.98
CA ASP A 172 13.13 39.41 28.72
C ASP A 172 12.93 37.91 28.42
N ALA A 173 13.69 37.42 27.44
CA ALA A 173 13.72 36.05 26.99
C ALA A 173 15.17 35.54 26.80
N GLY A 174 16.05 35.86 27.76
CA GLY A 174 17.44 35.42 27.75
C GLY A 174 18.44 36.48 27.30
N GLY A 175 18.17 37.77 27.56
CA GLY A 175 19.02 38.90 27.20
C GLY A 175 18.60 39.66 25.94
N GLU A 176 17.54 39.21 25.27
CA GLU A 176 16.78 39.90 24.21
C GLU A 176 15.29 39.85 24.60
N THR A 177 14.45 40.73 24.06
CA THR A 177 12.99 40.71 24.26
C THR A 177 12.32 39.59 23.47
N ARG A 178 11.12 39.15 23.89
CA ARG A 178 10.31 38.17 23.14
C ARG A 178 10.05 38.66 21.71
N MET A 179 9.80 39.96 21.54
CA MET A 179 9.62 40.62 20.24
C MET A 179 10.86 40.57 19.34
N GLU A 180 12.04 40.93 19.84
CA GLU A 180 13.30 40.85 19.05
C GLU A 180 13.57 39.41 18.57
N LEU A 181 13.29 38.43 19.42
CA LEU A 181 13.39 37.01 19.07
C LEU A 181 12.36 36.60 18.01
N ALA A 182 11.08 36.96 18.21
CA ALA A 182 10.01 36.66 17.26
C ALA A 182 10.33 37.21 15.87
N LYS A 183 10.66 38.50 15.75
CA LYS A 183 11.02 39.13 14.47
C LYS A 183 12.16 38.40 13.76
N ARG A 184 13.22 38.04 14.49
CA ARG A 184 14.41 37.39 13.90
C ARG A 184 14.10 35.99 13.36
N GLU A 185 13.44 35.14 14.14
CA GLU A 185 13.18 33.77 13.69
C GLU A 185 12.05 33.73 12.64
N ILE A 186 11.06 34.64 12.68
CA ILE A 186 10.09 34.83 11.59
C ILE A 186 10.81 35.20 10.27
N GLN A 187 11.74 36.15 10.30
CA GLN A 187 12.54 36.50 9.11
C GLN A 187 13.37 35.30 8.62
N SER A 188 13.95 34.52 9.54
CA SER A 188 14.69 33.30 9.17
C SER A 188 13.79 32.26 8.49
N PHE A 189 12.61 31.98 9.06
CA PHE A 189 11.63 31.04 8.51
C PHE A 189 11.16 31.45 7.10
N LEU A 190 10.79 32.73 6.92
CA LEU A 190 10.31 33.20 5.63
C LEU A 190 11.41 33.29 4.58
N SER A 191 12.68 33.41 4.99
CA SER A 191 13.83 33.32 4.08
C SER A 191 14.11 31.91 3.53
N SER A 192 13.56 30.86 4.16
CA SER A 192 13.60 29.48 3.66
C SER A 192 12.27 28.98 3.09
N ALA A 193 11.24 29.83 3.07
CA ALA A 193 10.01 29.55 2.35
C ALA A 193 10.27 29.39 0.83
N PRO A 194 9.45 28.59 0.11
CA PRO A 194 9.53 28.47 -1.36
C PRO A 194 9.47 29.83 -2.08
N GLU A 195 10.18 29.97 -3.20
CA GLU A 195 10.13 31.20 -4.02
C GLU A 195 8.72 31.46 -4.59
N GLU A 196 7.94 30.40 -4.72
CA GLU A 196 6.55 30.38 -5.18
C GLU A 196 5.53 30.79 -4.09
N ALA A 197 5.97 30.99 -2.84
CA ALA A 197 5.08 31.31 -1.72
C ALA A 197 4.64 32.79 -1.72
N ASN A 198 3.34 33.02 -1.57
CA ASN A 198 2.81 34.33 -1.21
C ASN A 198 2.87 34.51 0.30
N VAL A 199 3.58 35.55 0.76
CA VAL A 199 3.79 35.85 2.19
C VAL A 199 3.00 37.10 2.58
N SER A 200 2.40 37.08 3.77
CA SER A 200 1.72 38.22 4.41
C SER A 200 2.10 38.32 5.88
N LEU A 201 2.07 39.54 6.44
CA LEU A 201 2.32 39.80 7.86
C LEU A 201 1.17 40.62 8.45
N ARG A 202 0.53 40.08 9.48
CA ARG A 202 -0.46 40.77 10.30
C ARG A 202 0.11 41.03 11.69
N VAL A 203 -0.10 42.22 12.23
CA VAL A 203 0.36 42.61 13.58
C VAL A 203 -0.82 43.12 14.38
N TYR A 204 -0.92 42.73 15.65
CA TYR A 204 -1.96 43.22 16.55
C TYR A 204 -1.42 43.75 17.89
N GLY A 205 -2.20 44.57 18.58
CA GLY A 205 -1.87 45.03 19.95
C GLY A 205 -0.74 46.07 20.02
N HIS A 206 -0.31 46.58 18.86
CA HIS A 206 0.86 47.46 18.72
C HIS A 206 0.56 48.96 19.00
N GLU A 207 -0.70 49.35 19.17
CA GLU A 207 -1.10 50.70 19.60
C GLU A 207 -1.53 50.73 21.07
N GLY A 208 -1.47 51.93 21.66
CA GLY A 208 -1.94 52.22 23.02
C GLY A 208 -0.95 51.77 24.10
N THR A 209 -1.49 51.38 25.25
CA THR A 209 -0.75 50.85 26.39
C THR A 209 -1.56 49.71 27.04
N GLY A 210 -0.95 48.98 27.97
CA GLY A 210 -1.66 47.99 28.80
C GLY A 210 -2.61 48.58 29.85
N ASP A 211 -2.88 49.90 29.86
CA ASP A 211 -3.88 50.51 30.74
C ASP A 211 -5.30 50.33 30.15
N ASP A 212 -6.30 50.10 31.00
CA ASP A 212 -7.73 49.96 30.61
C ASP A 212 -8.26 51.12 29.74
N ALA A 213 -7.66 52.31 29.85
CA ALA A 213 -8.05 53.50 29.11
C ALA A 213 -7.75 53.42 27.61
N ASP A 214 -6.75 52.62 27.22
CA ASP A 214 -6.34 52.42 25.83
C ASP A 214 -6.84 51.07 25.28
N LYS A 215 -7.57 50.26 26.06
CA LYS A 215 -8.05 48.93 25.68
C LYS A 215 -8.79 48.95 24.34
N ASP A 216 -9.83 49.77 24.20
CA ASP A 216 -10.64 49.87 22.97
C ASP A 216 -9.81 50.24 21.74
N MET A 217 -8.74 51.03 21.90
CA MET A 217 -7.83 51.41 20.82
C MET A 217 -6.93 50.23 20.44
N SER A 218 -6.27 49.61 21.42
CA SER A 218 -5.33 48.53 21.20
C SER A 218 -6.00 47.26 20.66
N CYS A 219 -7.22 46.97 21.14
CA CYS A 219 -8.04 45.86 20.63
C CYS A 219 -8.53 46.06 19.19
N ALA A 220 -8.55 47.31 18.69
CA ALA A 220 -8.88 47.63 17.32
C ALA A 220 -7.64 47.75 16.39
N ALA A 221 -6.44 47.81 16.97
CA ALA A 221 -5.18 47.94 16.24
C ALA A 221 -4.70 46.56 15.75
N ILE A 222 -5.23 46.17 14.58
CA ILE A 222 -4.96 44.91 13.89
C ILE A 222 -4.76 45.24 12.41
N ASP A 223 -3.53 45.17 11.93
CA ASP A 223 -3.16 45.64 10.60
C ASP A 223 -2.40 44.57 9.81
N GLU A 224 -2.68 44.49 8.50
CA GLU A 224 -1.85 43.77 7.54
C GLU A 224 -0.75 44.72 7.06
N VAL A 225 0.46 44.48 7.53
CA VAL A 225 1.59 45.44 7.43
C VAL A 225 2.59 45.05 6.34
N TYR A 226 2.48 43.81 5.84
CA TYR A 226 3.04 43.35 4.59
C TYR A 226 1.91 42.64 3.83
N GLU A 227 1.43 43.26 2.75
CA GLU A 227 0.36 42.74 1.91
C GLU A 227 0.78 41.44 1.22
N ARG A 228 -0.16 40.49 1.09
CA ARG A 228 0.09 39.17 0.50
C ARG A 228 0.65 39.22 -0.93
N GLY A 229 1.83 38.66 -1.11
CA GLY A 229 2.50 38.48 -2.41
C GLY A 229 3.87 37.85 -2.26
N SER A 230 4.66 37.77 -3.34
CA SER A 230 6.01 37.19 -3.32
C SER A 230 6.89 37.81 -2.22
N TYR A 231 7.72 36.99 -1.56
CA TYR A 231 8.57 37.43 -0.46
C TYR A 231 9.72 38.36 -0.91
N ASP A 232 9.71 39.61 -0.44
CA ASP A 232 10.83 40.55 -0.52
C ASP A 232 11.41 40.72 0.89
N GLU A 233 12.59 40.13 1.13
CA GLU A 233 13.28 40.15 2.42
C GLU A 233 13.48 41.57 2.98
N ALA A 234 13.76 42.55 2.13
CA ALA A 234 14.05 43.92 2.56
C ALA A 234 12.77 44.66 2.95
N ALA A 235 11.72 44.55 2.14
CA ALA A 235 10.42 45.15 2.43
C ALA A 235 9.75 44.48 3.65
N PHE A 236 9.87 43.16 3.79
CA PHE A 236 9.36 42.42 4.93
C PHE A 236 10.09 42.79 6.24
N GLN A 237 11.42 42.93 6.18
CA GLN A 237 12.21 43.43 7.31
C GLN A 237 11.85 44.89 7.67
N GLU A 238 11.57 45.75 6.69
CA GLU A 238 11.09 47.11 6.94
C GLU A 238 9.70 47.12 7.60
N ALA A 239 8.80 46.21 7.22
CA ALA A 239 7.50 46.02 7.89
C ALA A 239 7.65 45.57 9.36
N LEU A 240 8.40 44.48 9.62
CA LEU A 240 8.63 43.97 10.98
C LEU A 240 9.23 45.04 11.92
N ASN A 241 10.13 45.88 11.42
CA ASN A 241 10.86 46.85 12.24
C ASN A 241 10.04 48.09 12.68
N GLN A 242 8.80 48.24 12.22
CA GLN A 242 7.95 49.38 12.59
C GLN A 242 7.26 49.24 13.96
N PHE A 243 7.15 48.02 14.50
CA PHE A 243 6.30 47.72 15.66
C PHE A 243 7.11 47.46 16.93
N GLU A 244 6.64 47.98 18.05
CA GLU A 244 7.21 47.75 19.39
C GLU A 244 6.12 47.19 20.32
N PRO A 245 6.47 46.42 21.37
CA PRO A 245 5.49 45.88 22.32
C PRO A 245 4.74 46.99 23.06
N ALA A 246 3.41 46.99 22.98
CA ALA A 246 2.59 48.11 23.46
C ALA A 246 1.41 47.69 24.36
N GLY A 247 0.29 47.27 23.77
CA GLY A 247 -1.01 47.24 24.44
C GLY A 247 -1.55 45.84 24.71
N TRP A 248 -2.78 45.60 24.26
CA TRP A 248 -3.63 44.46 24.59
C TRP A 248 -3.59 43.37 23.50
N THR A 249 -4.18 42.21 23.77
CA THR A 249 -4.00 40.97 22.98
C THR A 249 -5.33 40.51 22.35
N PRO A 250 -5.75 41.08 21.20
CA PRO A 250 -6.95 40.67 20.45
C PRO A 250 -6.68 39.50 19.48
N VAL A 251 -6.38 38.32 20.01
CA VAL A 251 -6.11 37.11 19.20
C VAL A 251 -7.31 36.74 18.33
N ALA A 252 -8.52 36.78 18.89
CA ALA A 252 -9.75 36.47 18.18
C ALA A 252 -9.98 37.44 17.00
N GLY A 253 -9.84 38.75 17.26
CA GLY A 253 -9.96 39.77 16.22
C GLY A 253 -8.90 39.64 15.12
N ALA A 254 -7.68 39.21 15.47
CA ALA A 254 -6.63 38.99 14.48
C ALA A 254 -6.94 37.80 13.56
N LEU A 255 -7.51 36.72 14.09
CA LEU A 255 -7.99 35.57 13.32
C LEU A 255 -9.21 35.92 12.44
N GLU A 256 -10.14 36.74 12.93
CA GLU A 256 -11.27 37.26 12.14
C GLU A 256 -10.79 38.19 11.01
N SER A 257 -9.79 39.03 11.28
CA SER A 257 -9.16 39.92 10.30
C SER A 257 -8.41 39.15 9.21
N ALA A 258 -7.69 38.08 9.59
CA ALA A 258 -7.10 37.12 8.66
C ALA A 258 -8.17 36.44 7.79
N ALA A 259 -9.26 35.98 8.38
CA ALA A 259 -10.36 35.32 7.66
C ALA A 259 -10.98 36.22 6.57
N GLU A 260 -11.13 37.51 6.84
CA GLU A 260 -11.64 38.47 5.84
C GLU A 260 -10.63 38.73 4.70
N SER A 261 -9.31 38.71 4.96
CA SER A 261 -8.30 38.88 3.91
C SER A 261 -8.12 37.62 3.05
N PHE A 262 -8.34 36.44 3.63
CA PHE A 262 -8.23 35.15 2.94
C PHE A 262 -9.49 34.67 2.23
N LYS A 263 -10.65 35.31 2.42
CA LYS A 263 -11.97 34.81 1.96
C LYS A 263 -12.10 34.43 0.47
N GLU A 264 -11.26 34.97 -0.40
CA GLU A 264 -11.24 34.69 -1.85
C GLU A 264 -10.27 33.56 -2.23
N LEU A 265 -9.51 33.02 -1.25
CA LEU A 265 -8.50 31.97 -1.42
C LEU A 265 -9.10 30.63 -1.00
N ASP A 266 -9.95 30.05 -1.86
CA ASP A 266 -10.63 28.79 -1.58
C ASP A 266 -9.61 27.66 -1.36
N GLY A 267 -9.77 26.90 -0.28
CA GLY A 267 -8.90 25.80 0.14
C GLY A 267 -8.97 24.58 -0.78
N GLU A 268 -9.92 24.53 -1.73
CA GLU A 268 -9.86 23.57 -2.84
C GLU A 268 -8.70 23.91 -3.81
N GLU A 269 -8.38 25.19 -4.03
CA GLU A 269 -7.36 25.69 -4.98
C GLU A 269 -6.08 26.23 -4.30
N ASN A 270 -6.13 26.54 -3.00
CA ASN A 270 -5.07 27.23 -2.26
C ASN A 270 -4.60 26.43 -1.04
N THR A 271 -3.30 26.45 -0.76
CA THR A 271 -2.74 25.96 0.51
C THR A 271 -2.56 27.15 1.45
N ASN A 272 -3.47 27.31 2.40
CA ASN A 272 -3.51 28.46 3.29
C ASN A 272 -2.92 28.11 4.67
N LEU A 273 -1.72 28.61 4.97
CA LEU A 273 -1.05 28.42 6.27
C LEU A 273 -1.00 29.72 7.07
N ILE A 274 -1.44 29.66 8.32
CA ILE A 274 -1.38 30.78 9.28
C ILE A 274 -0.40 30.40 10.40
N TYR A 275 0.54 31.29 10.73
CA TYR A 275 1.44 31.15 11.87
C TYR A 275 1.14 32.23 12.90
N LEU A 276 0.38 31.88 13.93
CA LEU A 276 0.11 32.75 15.07
C LEU A 276 1.27 32.67 16.07
N VAL A 277 2.01 33.76 16.24
CA VAL A 277 3.10 33.90 17.22
C VAL A 277 2.63 34.81 18.35
N SER A 278 2.39 34.27 19.54
CA SER A 278 1.83 34.99 20.68
C SER A 278 2.36 34.51 22.02
N ASP A 279 2.39 35.37 23.04
CA ASP A 279 2.78 35.01 24.41
C ASP A 279 1.66 35.08 25.45
N GLY A 280 0.44 35.46 25.03
CA GLY A 280 -0.66 35.85 25.91
C GLY A 280 -1.96 35.06 25.77
N ILE A 281 -2.85 35.26 26.76
CA ILE A 281 -4.28 34.96 26.65
C ILE A 281 -4.99 36.05 25.85
N GLU A 282 -6.20 35.76 25.37
CA GLU A 282 -7.10 36.80 24.84
C GLU A 282 -7.44 37.80 25.95
N THR A 283 -7.28 39.10 25.67
CA THR A 283 -7.58 40.16 26.64
C THR A 283 -8.57 41.20 26.13
N CYS A 284 -9.02 41.09 24.88
CA CYS A 284 -9.95 42.00 24.22
C CYS A 284 -11.40 41.47 24.15
N ASP A 285 -11.77 40.61 25.10
CA ASP A 285 -13.12 40.06 25.30
C ASP A 285 -13.67 39.19 24.15
N GLY A 286 -12.80 38.75 23.23
CA GLY A 286 -13.12 37.80 22.15
C GLY A 286 -13.08 36.32 22.55
N ASP A 287 -13.28 35.43 21.57
CA ASP A 287 -13.12 33.96 21.71
C ASP A 287 -12.23 33.42 20.58
N PRO A 288 -10.92 33.24 20.82
CA PRO A 288 -9.98 32.80 19.78
C PRO A 288 -10.25 31.38 19.29
N VAL A 289 -10.80 30.52 20.15
CA VAL A 289 -11.08 29.12 19.82
C VAL A 289 -12.29 29.06 18.88
N ALA A 290 -13.32 29.88 19.14
CA ALA A 290 -14.44 30.05 18.22
C ALA A 290 -14.02 30.71 16.90
N ALA A 291 -13.16 31.74 16.93
CA ALA A 291 -12.63 32.40 15.74
C ALA A 291 -11.83 31.42 14.85
N ALA A 292 -10.88 30.68 15.43
CA ALA A 292 -10.09 29.66 14.74
C ALA A 292 -10.97 28.57 14.12
N LYS A 293 -11.94 28.06 14.89
CA LYS A 293 -12.92 27.08 14.41
C LYS A 293 -13.76 27.60 13.25
N SER A 294 -14.17 28.87 13.30
CA SER A 294 -14.95 29.49 12.23
C SER A 294 -14.11 29.74 10.98
N PHE A 295 -12.83 30.07 11.13
CA PHE A 295 -11.91 30.28 10.01
C PHE A 295 -11.59 28.94 9.33
N ALA A 296 -11.21 27.92 10.10
CA ALA A 296 -10.98 26.55 9.62
C ALA A 296 -12.23 25.90 9.00
N GLY A 297 -13.43 26.25 9.50
CA GLY A 297 -14.71 25.80 8.95
C GLY A 297 -15.23 26.60 7.75
N SER A 298 -14.45 27.57 7.25
CA SER A 298 -14.77 28.32 6.03
C SER A 298 -14.22 27.62 4.78
N ASN A 299 -14.62 28.07 3.59
CA ASN A 299 -14.07 27.60 2.32
C ASN A 299 -12.54 27.74 2.23
N VAL A 300 -11.93 28.69 2.94
CA VAL A 300 -10.46 28.87 2.97
C VAL A 300 -9.76 27.65 3.60
N SER A 301 -10.42 26.98 4.56
CA SER A 301 -9.93 25.84 5.33
C SER A 301 -8.44 25.93 5.75
N PRO A 302 -7.97 27.05 6.34
CA PRO A 302 -6.56 27.25 6.64
C PRO A 302 -6.08 26.35 7.78
N ILE A 303 -4.80 26.00 7.74
CA ILE A 303 -4.10 25.35 8.84
C ILE A 303 -3.46 26.43 9.71
N ILE A 304 -3.91 26.53 10.97
CA ILE A 304 -3.45 27.56 11.90
C ILE A 304 -2.44 26.95 12.87
N ASN A 305 -1.16 27.08 12.54
CA ASN A 305 -0.06 26.73 13.42
C ASN A 305 0.12 27.82 14.48
N VAL A 306 0.30 27.43 15.73
CA VAL A 306 0.37 28.36 16.87
C VAL A 306 1.64 28.14 17.68
N ILE A 307 2.38 29.22 17.83
CA ILE A 307 3.66 29.27 18.52
C ILE A 307 3.48 30.14 19.77
N GLY A 308 3.36 29.49 20.91
CA GLY A 308 3.33 30.13 22.23
C GLY A 308 4.74 30.52 22.68
N PHE A 309 5.04 31.81 22.85
CA PHE A 309 6.35 32.26 23.31
C PHE A 309 6.37 32.46 24.84
N ASN A 310 6.93 31.51 25.59
CA ASN A 310 7.05 31.60 27.06
C ASN A 310 5.70 31.92 27.73
N ALA A 311 4.64 31.33 27.17
CA ALA A 311 3.25 31.47 27.58
C ALA A 311 3.01 30.76 28.93
N ASP A 312 2.15 31.31 29.78
CA ASP A 312 1.76 30.63 31.02
C ASP A 312 0.76 29.47 30.76
N SER A 313 0.41 28.72 31.81
CA SER A 313 -0.46 27.54 31.66
C SER A 313 -1.87 27.84 31.11
N GLU A 314 -2.36 29.06 31.26
CA GLU A 314 -3.68 29.47 30.78
C GLU A 314 -3.58 29.87 29.30
N ALA A 315 -2.58 30.68 28.95
CA ALA A 315 -2.24 31.02 27.56
C ALA A 315 -1.92 29.78 26.72
N GLN A 316 -1.11 28.84 27.24
CA GLN A 316 -0.80 27.58 26.56
C GLN A 316 -2.05 26.74 26.28
N GLN A 317 -3.04 26.73 27.19
CA GLN A 317 -4.27 25.97 26.96
C GLN A 317 -5.09 26.61 25.83
N GLN A 318 -5.32 27.93 25.88
CA GLN A 318 -6.07 28.66 24.86
C GLN A 318 -5.42 28.50 23.47
N LEU A 319 -4.12 28.78 23.37
CA LEU A 319 -3.37 28.71 22.11
C LEU A 319 -3.30 27.29 21.52
N LYS A 320 -3.29 26.27 22.37
CA LYS A 320 -3.38 24.86 21.93
C LYS A 320 -4.77 24.48 21.44
N GLU A 321 -5.82 25.02 22.04
CA GLU A 321 -7.20 24.82 21.59
C GLU A 321 -7.45 25.54 20.25
N VAL A 322 -6.89 26.75 20.05
CA VAL A 322 -6.86 27.46 18.76
C VAL A 322 -6.25 26.59 17.65
N ALA A 323 -5.02 26.10 17.82
CA ALA A 323 -4.36 25.27 16.81
C ALA A 323 -5.17 24.01 16.47
N LYS A 324 -5.69 23.34 17.51
CA LYS A 324 -6.46 22.09 17.38
C LYS A 324 -7.78 22.28 16.60
N GLU A 325 -8.50 23.37 16.81
CA GLU A 325 -9.76 23.60 16.08
C GLU A 325 -9.54 23.96 14.59
N ALA A 326 -8.30 24.22 14.20
CA ALA A 326 -7.86 24.48 12.83
C ALA A 326 -6.81 23.47 12.30
N ASP A 327 -6.80 22.27 12.89
CA ASP A 327 -5.93 21.13 12.57
C ASP A 327 -4.41 21.41 12.46
N GLY A 328 -3.96 22.53 13.03
CA GLY A 328 -2.58 22.98 13.04
C GLY A 328 -1.80 22.50 14.26
N ALA A 329 -0.48 22.67 14.19
CA ALA A 329 0.43 22.33 15.28
C ALA A 329 0.42 23.41 16.37
N TYR A 330 0.56 22.99 17.63
CA TYR A 330 0.86 23.89 18.75
C TYR A 330 2.24 23.58 19.31
N ALA A 331 3.07 24.60 19.47
CA ALA A 331 4.35 24.52 20.16
C ALA A 331 4.51 25.63 21.21
N ASN A 332 5.16 25.31 22.33
CA ASN A 332 5.54 26.29 23.35
C ASN A 332 7.06 26.43 23.40
N VAL A 333 7.56 27.61 23.06
CA VAL A 333 8.98 27.91 22.90
C VAL A 333 9.42 28.91 23.96
N ASN A 334 10.59 28.68 24.57
CA ASN A 334 11.05 29.48 25.72
C ASN A 334 12.28 30.35 25.38
N ASN A 335 12.78 30.25 24.14
CA ASN A 335 13.98 30.92 23.64
C ASN A 335 14.03 30.82 22.09
N ALA A 336 15.04 31.47 21.50
CA ALA A 336 15.32 31.45 20.06
C ALA A 336 15.45 30.04 19.45
N GLU A 337 16.12 29.12 20.15
CA GLU A 337 16.43 27.77 19.66
C GLU A 337 15.16 26.91 19.54
N GLY A 338 14.25 27.02 20.52
CA GLY A 338 12.93 26.42 20.44
C GLY A 338 12.11 27.02 19.29
N LEU A 339 12.06 28.35 19.18
CA LEU A 339 11.32 29.03 18.11
C LEU A 339 11.80 28.62 16.71
N ARG A 340 13.12 28.56 16.51
CA ARG A 340 13.72 28.08 15.27
C ARG A 340 13.41 26.61 15.01
N SER A 341 13.51 25.74 16.01
CA SER A 341 13.26 24.30 15.82
C SER A 341 11.82 24.00 15.37
N GLU A 342 10.83 24.80 15.76
CA GLU A 342 9.45 24.61 15.28
C GLU A 342 9.29 25.10 13.83
N PHE A 343 9.94 26.20 13.44
CA PHE A 343 9.99 26.62 12.04
C PHE A 343 10.81 25.67 11.15
N GLU A 344 11.91 25.09 11.66
CA GLU A 344 12.72 24.07 10.96
C GLU A 344 11.91 22.80 10.70
N LYS A 345 11.11 22.31 11.67
CA LYS A 345 10.20 21.17 11.43
C LYS A 345 9.16 21.46 10.36
N THR A 346 8.67 22.70 10.30
CA THR A 346 7.77 23.14 9.24
C THR A 346 8.49 23.12 7.90
N GLU A 347 9.71 23.66 7.81
CA GLU A 347 10.53 23.60 6.60
C GLU A 347 10.81 22.15 6.17
N ASP A 348 11.14 21.26 7.12
CA ASP A 348 11.35 19.83 6.88
C ASP A 348 10.09 19.18 6.25
N ILE A 349 8.89 19.44 6.77
CA ILE A 349 7.63 18.92 6.19
C ILE A 349 7.44 19.38 4.74
N LEU A 350 7.74 20.64 4.43
CA LEU A 350 7.63 21.20 3.08
C LEU A 350 8.72 20.63 2.13
N GLN A 351 9.93 20.40 2.64
CA GLN A 351 11.01 19.76 1.88
C GLN A 351 10.76 18.26 1.67
N GLU A 352 10.23 17.55 2.66
CA GLU A 352 9.85 16.13 2.57
C GLU A 352 8.75 15.94 1.52
N TRP A 353 7.73 16.81 1.48
CA TRP A 353 6.70 16.76 0.44
C TRP A 353 7.25 17.02 -0.98
N ARG A 354 8.15 18.01 -1.13
CA ARG A 354 8.83 18.29 -2.41
C ARG A 354 9.71 17.12 -2.85
N GLN A 355 10.44 16.49 -1.92
CA GLN A 355 11.25 15.30 -2.19
C GLN A 355 10.36 14.09 -2.52
N TRP A 356 9.22 13.94 -1.86
CA TRP A 356 8.22 12.92 -2.14
C TRP A 356 7.64 13.06 -3.56
N SER A 357 7.25 14.26 -4.02
CA SER A 357 6.71 14.45 -5.37
C SER A 357 7.71 14.11 -6.48
N VAL A 358 9.00 14.38 -6.27
CA VAL A 358 10.08 13.98 -7.18
C VAL A 358 10.42 12.49 -7.06
N GLY A 359 10.37 11.94 -5.85
CA GLY A 359 10.52 10.50 -5.57
C GLY A 359 9.44 9.69 -6.28
N ALA A 360 8.17 9.99 -6.01
CA ALA A 360 7.01 9.31 -6.56
C ALA A 360 7.01 9.27 -8.10
N LYS A 361 7.39 10.36 -8.77
CA LYS A 361 7.57 10.38 -10.25
C LYS A 361 8.69 9.46 -10.73
N ASN A 362 9.79 9.35 -10.00
CA ASN A 362 10.87 8.41 -10.33
C ASN A 362 10.45 6.98 -10.05
N ASP A 363 9.84 6.71 -8.90
CA ASP A 363 9.36 5.40 -8.49
C ASP A 363 8.28 4.89 -9.46
N ARG A 364 7.31 5.73 -9.86
CA ARG A 364 6.32 5.42 -10.91
C ARG A 364 6.94 5.05 -12.25
N ASN A 365 8.05 5.70 -12.62
CA ASN A 365 8.77 5.34 -13.85
C ASN A 365 9.53 4.01 -13.68
N TRP A 366 10.16 3.78 -12.53
CA TRP A 366 10.85 2.53 -12.22
C TRP A 366 9.89 1.34 -12.12
N THR A 367 8.81 1.43 -11.35
CA THR A 367 7.76 0.41 -11.23
C THR A 367 7.18 0.04 -12.60
N SER A 368 6.86 1.03 -13.44
CA SER A 368 6.38 0.80 -14.82
C SER A 368 7.41 0.05 -15.68
N VAL A 369 8.70 0.36 -15.55
CA VAL A 369 9.79 -0.32 -16.27
C VAL A 369 10.00 -1.74 -15.74
N HIS A 370 10.05 -1.93 -14.42
CA HIS A 370 10.24 -3.25 -13.79
C HIS A 370 9.10 -4.20 -14.12
N ALA A 371 7.85 -3.79 -13.89
CA ALA A 371 6.69 -4.59 -14.26
C ALA A 371 6.67 -4.92 -15.77
N THR A 372 7.08 -3.99 -16.65
CA THR A 372 7.22 -4.29 -18.08
C THR A 372 8.31 -5.34 -18.36
N MET A 373 9.43 -5.33 -17.63
CA MET A 373 10.46 -6.37 -17.77
C MET A 373 9.96 -7.73 -17.29
N ASP A 374 9.29 -7.80 -16.13
CA ASP A 374 8.87 -9.08 -15.54
C ASP A 374 7.73 -9.74 -16.32
N ILE A 375 6.78 -8.96 -16.83
CA ILE A 375 5.72 -9.45 -17.73
C ILE A 375 6.30 -10.00 -19.04
N ASN A 376 7.35 -9.35 -19.58
CA ASN A 376 8.05 -9.86 -20.76
C ASN A 376 8.86 -11.13 -20.45
N ASN A 377 9.55 -11.18 -19.31
CA ASN A 377 10.28 -12.36 -18.85
C ASN A 377 9.35 -13.57 -18.67
N PHE A 378 8.19 -13.36 -18.03
CA PHE A 378 7.11 -14.34 -17.90
C PHE A 378 6.65 -14.87 -19.27
N SER A 379 6.30 -13.98 -20.20
CA SER A 379 5.82 -14.36 -21.53
C SER A 379 6.86 -15.13 -22.35
N ILE A 380 8.14 -14.71 -22.28
CA ILE A 380 9.25 -15.41 -22.94
C ILE A 380 9.46 -16.80 -22.34
N ALA A 381 9.49 -16.91 -21.00
CA ALA A 381 9.65 -18.20 -20.31
C ALA A 381 8.49 -19.15 -20.62
N TRP A 382 7.25 -18.66 -20.58
CA TRP A 382 6.06 -19.45 -20.94
C TRP A 382 6.12 -19.98 -22.37
N GLN A 383 6.38 -19.11 -23.35
CA GLN A 383 6.48 -19.50 -24.76
C GLN A 383 7.63 -20.49 -25.02
N ASN A 384 8.76 -20.31 -24.35
CA ASN A 384 9.91 -21.21 -24.49
C ASN A 384 9.61 -22.58 -23.88
N ASN A 385 9.02 -22.63 -22.69
CA ASN A 385 8.71 -23.89 -22.00
C ASN A 385 7.62 -24.67 -22.74
N ALA A 386 6.53 -24.03 -23.15
CA ALA A 386 5.47 -24.66 -23.96
C ALA A 386 6.03 -25.19 -25.30
N ARG A 387 6.94 -24.45 -25.95
CA ARG A 387 7.60 -24.91 -27.19
C ARG A 387 8.59 -26.04 -26.94
N ALA A 388 9.33 -26.01 -25.83
CA ALA A 388 10.25 -27.07 -25.45
C ALA A 388 9.47 -28.37 -25.24
N GLN A 389 8.35 -28.30 -24.53
CA GLN A 389 7.48 -29.45 -24.28
C GLN A 389 6.97 -30.12 -25.55
N VAL A 390 6.32 -29.38 -26.47
CA VAL A 390 5.79 -29.99 -27.71
C VAL A 390 6.90 -30.58 -28.59
N ASN A 391 8.08 -29.96 -28.61
CA ASN A 391 9.26 -30.52 -29.29
C ASN A 391 9.75 -31.82 -28.62
N THR A 392 9.76 -31.89 -27.29
CA THR A 392 10.10 -33.11 -26.53
C THR A 392 9.07 -34.21 -26.78
N GLU A 393 7.76 -33.90 -26.72
CA GLU A 393 6.68 -34.83 -27.05
C GLU A 393 6.83 -35.37 -28.49
N TYR A 394 7.21 -34.52 -29.46
CA TYR A 394 7.48 -34.92 -30.84
C TYR A 394 8.72 -35.82 -30.98
N ASN A 395 9.79 -35.55 -30.22
CA ASN A 395 11.00 -36.37 -30.21
C ASN A 395 10.75 -37.72 -29.53
N ALA A 396 9.96 -37.75 -28.44
CA ALA A 396 9.52 -38.96 -27.75
C ALA A 396 8.70 -39.86 -28.67
N MET A 397 7.66 -39.32 -29.32
CA MET A 397 6.88 -40.04 -30.33
C MET A 397 7.73 -40.55 -31.51
N SER A 398 8.78 -39.81 -31.90
CA SER A 398 9.68 -40.25 -32.98
C SER A 398 10.56 -41.43 -32.54
N GLN A 399 11.06 -41.45 -31.29
CA GLN A 399 11.75 -42.60 -30.72
C GLN A 399 10.84 -43.84 -30.61
N LEU A 400 9.58 -43.66 -30.19
CA LEU A 400 8.61 -44.76 -30.11
C LEU A 400 8.28 -45.36 -31.48
N LEU A 401 8.30 -44.56 -32.55
CA LEU A 401 8.18 -45.05 -33.93
C LEU A 401 9.43 -45.85 -34.36
N GLU A 402 10.62 -45.41 -33.98
CA GLU A 402 11.89 -46.10 -34.30
C GLU A 402 12.02 -47.43 -33.55
N GLU A 403 11.53 -47.52 -32.31
CA GLU A 403 11.48 -48.75 -31.50
C GLU A 403 10.23 -49.63 -31.77
N GLU A 404 9.49 -49.37 -32.85
CA GLU A 404 8.28 -50.11 -33.27
C GLU A 404 7.16 -50.18 -32.19
N LYS A 405 7.16 -49.25 -31.23
CA LYS A 405 6.12 -49.13 -30.17
C LYS A 405 4.83 -48.49 -30.68
N ILE A 406 4.91 -47.67 -31.72
CA ILE A 406 3.77 -47.09 -32.45
C ILE A 406 4.00 -47.18 -33.97
N THR A 407 2.92 -47.06 -34.73
CA THR A 407 2.93 -47.07 -36.20
C THR A 407 2.85 -45.66 -36.80
N TYR A 408 3.14 -45.54 -38.10
CA TYR A 408 3.00 -44.28 -38.84
C TYR A 408 1.58 -43.70 -38.82
N ASP A 409 0.55 -44.56 -38.83
CA ASP A 409 -0.85 -44.12 -38.85
C ASP A 409 -1.32 -43.63 -37.47
N GLN A 410 -0.74 -44.15 -36.37
CA GLN A 410 -0.98 -43.68 -35.00
C GLN A 410 -0.19 -42.41 -34.64
N LEU A 411 0.98 -42.19 -35.28
CA LEU A 411 1.85 -41.04 -35.00
C LEU A 411 1.16 -39.69 -35.25
N GLN A 412 0.36 -39.56 -36.31
CA GLN A 412 -0.25 -38.29 -36.67
C GLN A 412 -1.35 -37.87 -35.67
N PRO A 413 -2.31 -38.73 -35.28
CA PRO A 413 -3.24 -38.45 -34.17
C PRO A 413 -2.55 -37.97 -32.88
N MET A 414 -1.45 -38.61 -32.46
CA MET A 414 -0.72 -38.17 -31.26
C MET A 414 -0.05 -36.79 -31.43
N LYS A 415 0.47 -36.48 -32.63
CA LYS A 415 1.00 -35.14 -32.94
C LYS A 415 -0.08 -34.07 -33.00
N ASP A 416 -1.29 -34.43 -33.43
CA ASP A 416 -2.43 -33.53 -33.43
C ASP A 416 -2.86 -33.19 -32.00
N LEU A 417 -2.90 -34.18 -31.09
CA LEU A 417 -3.14 -33.98 -29.64
C LEU A 417 -2.09 -33.04 -29.02
N ALA A 418 -0.81 -33.30 -29.27
CA ALA A 418 0.31 -32.47 -28.81
C ALA A 418 0.26 -31.04 -29.39
N THR A 419 -0.18 -30.87 -30.64
CA THR A 419 -0.40 -29.54 -31.24
C THR A 419 -1.53 -28.79 -30.54
N VAL A 420 -2.66 -29.44 -30.28
CA VAL A 420 -3.81 -28.85 -29.58
C VAL A 420 -3.41 -28.41 -28.16
N ASN A 421 -2.69 -29.25 -27.43
CA ASN A 421 -2.15 -28.94 -26.10
C ASN A 421 -1.22 -27.72 -26.14
N TYR A 422 -0.28 -27.67 -27.09
CA TYR A 422 0.60 -26.52 -27.30
C TYR A 422 -0.13 -25.22 -27.67
N ASP A 423 -1.13 -25.27 -28.56
CA ASP A 423 -1.90 -24.09 -28.94
C ASP A 423 -2.74 -23.57 -27.76
N LEU A 424 -3.34 -24.45 -26.97
CA LEU A 424 -4.05 -24.09 -25.75
C LEU A 424 -3.11 -23.49 -24.68
N ALA A 425 -1.91 -24.05 -24.52
CA ALA A 425 -0.86 -23.48 -23.67
C ALA A 425 -0.45 -22.07 -24.15
N ARG A 426 -0.26 -21.88 -25.47
CA ARG A 426 0.10 -20.61 -26.09
C ARG A 426 -1.00 -19.55 -25.89
N GLU A 427 -2.26 -19.93 -26.05
CA GLU A 427 -3.41 -19.04 -25.85
C GLU A 427 -3.59 -18.67 -24.38
N THR A 428 -3.39 -19.63 -23.47
CA THR A 428 -3.36 -19.40 -22.02
C THR A 428 -2.26 -18.39 -21.62
N GLY A 429 -1.04 -18.57 -22.12
CA GLY A 429 0.08 -17.65 -21.84
C GLY A 429 -0.16 -16.24 -22.38
N ASN A 430 -0.76 -16.11 -23.56
CA ASN A 430 -1.17 -14.82 -24.11
C ASN A 430 -2.24 -14.15 -23.24
N ALA A 431 -3.26 -14.89 -22.78
CA ALA A 431 -4.31 -14.37 -21.91
C ALA A 431 -3.75 -13.89 -20.55
N PHE A 432 -2.78 -14.61 -19.97
CA PHE A 432 -2.08 -14.14 -18.78
C PHE A 432 -1.25 -12.88 -19.05
N TYR A 433 -0.53 -12.81 -20.17
CA TYR A 433 0.20 -11.61 -20.56
C TYR A 433 -0.71 -10.38 -20.74
N GLU A 434 -1.84 -10.52 -21.43
CA GLU A 434 -2.81 -9.43 -21.61
C GLU A 434 -3.37 -8.94 -20.26
N LYS A 435 -3.75 -9.89 -19.38
CA LYS A 435 -4.25 -9.56 -18.04
C LYS A 435 -3.18 -8.83 -17.21
N LEU A 436 -1.93 -9.30 -17.27
CA LEU A 436 -0.79 -8.68 -16.59
C LEU A 436 -0.52 -7.25 -17.11
N GLN A 437 -0.61 -7.03 -18.42
CA GLN A 437 -0.47 -5.68 -18.98
C GLN A 437 -1.62 -4.75 -18.52
N GLN A 438 -2.86 -5.25 -18.50
CA GLN A 438 -4.00 -4.48 -17.98
C GLN A 438 -3.79 -4.06 -16.52
N MET A 439 -3.41 -4.98 -15.62
CA MET A 439 -3.18 -4.63 -14.21
C MET A 439 -1.98 -3.69 -14.03
N LYS A 440 -0.95 -3.80 -14.88
CA LYS A 440 0.15 -2.83 -14.91
C LYS A 440 -0.34 -1.44 -15.34
N GLU A 441 -1.21 -1.36 -16.36
CA GLU A 441 -1.81 -0.11 -16.82
C GLU A 441 -2.70 0.51 -15.74
N GLU A 442 -3.64 -0.24 -15.16
CA GLU A 442 -4.52 0.20 -14.06
C GLU A 442 -3.72 0.69 -12.83
N GLY A 443 -2.67 -0.03 -12.43
CA GLY A 443 -1.82 0.37 -11.31
C GLY A 443 -0.95 1.59 -11.62
N VAL A 444 -0.44 1.70 -12.85
CA VAL A 444 0.29 2.87 -13.32
C VAL A 444 -0.60 4.11 -13.42
N GLU A 445 -1.84 3.98 -13.91
CA GLU A 445 -2.84 5.05 -13.91
C GLU A 445 -3.22 5.45 -12.48
N GLY A 446 -3.36 4.50 -11.56
CA GLY A 446 -3.56 4.79 -10.13
C GLY A 446 -2.41 5.60 -9.52
N MET A 447 -1.15 5.28 -9.86
CA MET A 447 0.03 6.03 -9.42
C MET A 447 0.13 7.40 -10.10
N ASP A 448 -0.23 7.51 -11.39
CA ASP A 448 -0.32 8.81 -12.07
C ASP A 448 -1.38 9.70 -11.42
N GLN A 449 -2.55 9.15 -11.09
CA GLN A 449 -3.61 9.86 -10.38
C GLN A 449 -3.15 10.29 -8.98
N MET A 450 -2.48 9.42 -8.20
CA MET A 450 -1.91 9.82 -6.90
C MET A 450 -0.85 10.91 -7.00
N ILE A 451 -0.11 10.96 -8.12
CA ILE A 451 0.89 12.01 -8.40
C ILE A 451 0.22 13.28 -8.94
N GLU A 452 -0.90 13.18 -9.64
CA GLU A 452 -1.66 14.29 -10.24
C GLU A 452 -2.58 14.96 -9.21
N ASP A 453 -3.29 14.19 -8.38
CA ASP A 453 -3.98 14.62 -7.16
C ASP A 453 -3.02 15.32 -6.16
N ALA A 454 -1.71 15.16 -6.34
CA ALA A 454 -0.66 15.79 -5.53
C ALA A 454 0.26 16.71 -6.36
N LYS A 455 -0.18 17.14 -7.55
CA LYS A 455 0.37 18.32 -8.22
C LYS A 455 -0.57 19.51 -7.96
N PRO A 456 -0.05 20.73 -7.87
CA PRO A 456 -0.87 21.89 -8.18
C PRO A 456 -1.34 21.82 -9.65
N ASP A 457 -2.58 22.23 -9.92
CA ASP A 457 -3.03 22.52 -11.28
C ASP A 457 -2.17 23.65 -11.89
N GLU A 458 -1.90 23.59 -13.21
CA GLU A 458 -1.18 24.63 -13.97
C GLU A 458 -2.15 25.34 -14.94
N GLU A 459 -2.52 26.61 -14.69
CA GLU A 459 -3.15 27.51 -15.70
C GLU A 459 -2.27 28.72 -16.14
#